data_AF-A0A9Q1GPD6-F1
#
_entry.id   AF-A0A9Q1GPD6-F1
#
_cell.length_a   1.000
_cell.length_b   1.000
_cell.length_c   1.000
_cell.angle_alpha   90.00
_cell.angle_beta   90.00
_cell.angle_gamma   90.00
#
_symmetry.space_group_name_H-M   'P 1'
#
loop_
_entity.id
_entity.type
_entity.pdbx_description
1 polymer ?
#
loop_
_entity_poly.entity_id
_entity_poly.type
_entity_poly.pdbx_seq_one_letter_code
_entity_poly.pdbx_strand_id
1 'polypeptide(L)'
;MEWISYGDDNTMTFFARAKQRKLASYIYQIKDTKGNLVEGFDRVGQTMMTFYKALLGEKNTIRQIITQEVVNQGPTLSKEQQVHMGNEFTDLEIKEAIFSIPNTKSPGPDGFSRGFFKTTWQKIGPLICSAKSQDLQKAADHSTPNSLPHQRLNEKQNFVLEQTH
;
A
#
# COMPACT_ATOMS: atom_id res chain seq x y z
N MET A 1 -17.03 41.78 -12.88
CA MET A 1 -16.59 40.79 -13.89
C MET A 1 -15.23 41.23 -14.39
N GLU A 2 -14.18 41.08 -13.57
CA GLU A 2 -12.82 41.57 -13.87
C GLU A 2 -11.78 40.53 -13.36
N TRP A 3 -12.13 39.24 -13.48
CA TRP A 3 -11.25 38.12 -13.11
C TRP A 3 -10.76 37.37 -14.35
N ILE A 4 -11.50 37.45 -15.47
CA ILE A 4 -11.24 36.64 -16.68
C ILE A 4 -10.10 37.20 -17.53
N SER A 5 -9.68 38.46 -17.33
CA SER A 5 -8.67 39.11 -18.20
C SER A 5 -7.20 38.92 -17.76
N TYR A 6 -6.94 38.52 -16.51
CA TYR A 6 -5.56 38.39 -15.98
C TYR A 6 -5.22 36.95 -15.61
N GLY A 7 -5.91 36.00 -16.25
CA GLY A 7 -5.68 34.57 -16.05
C GLY A 7 -4.29 34.18 -16.50
N ASP A 8 -3.39 34.02 -15.52
CA ASP A 8 -2.05 33.43 -15.59
C ASP A 8 -0.85 34.39 -15.73
N ASP A 9 -1.04 35.70 -15.56
CA ASP A 9 0.10 36.60 -15.35
C ASP A 9 0.62 36.49 -13.91
N ASN A 10 1.95 36.51 -13.78
CA ASN A 10 2.74 36.45 -12.55
C ASN A 10 2.58 37.70 -11.67
N THR A 11 1.32 38.07 -11.41
CA THR A 11 0.90 39.31 -10.79
C THR A 11 1.07 39.22 -9.28
N MET A 12 1.46 40.34 -8.66
CA MET A 12 1.59 40.46 -7.20
C MET A 12 0.29 40.03 -6.48
N THR A 13 -0.87 40.19 -7.12
CA THR A 13 -2.17 39.75 -6.62
C THR A 13 -2.30 38.22 -6.56
N PHE A 14 -1.80 37.49 -7.56
CA PHE A 14 -1.75 36.02 -7.54
C PHE A 14 -0.87 35.52 -6.40
N PHE A 15 0.35 36.05 -6.25
CA PHE A 15 1.23 35.69 -5.14
C PHE A 15 0.65 36.08 -3.77
N ALA A 16 0.00 37.24 -3.67
CA ALA A 16 -0.68 37.66 -2.45
C ALA A 16 -1.81 36.69 -2.08
N ARG A 17 -2.61 36.25 -3.06
CA ARG A 17 -3.69 35.28 -2.85
C ARG A 17 -3.15 33.89 -2.51
N ALA A 18 -2.08 33.44 -3.16
CA ALA A 18 -1.39 32.18 -2.85
C ALA A 18 -0.79 32.22 -1.44
N LYS A 19 -0.14 33.33 -1.05
CA LYS A 19 0.38 33.55 0.30
C LYS A 19 -0.74 33.58 1.34
N GLN A 20 -1.86 34.23 1.05
CA GLN A 20 -3.03 34.24 1.94
C GLN A 20 -3.61 32.84 2.13
N ARG A 21 -3.74 32.04 1.05
CA ARG A 21 -4.19 30.64 1.14
C ARG A 21 -3.21 29.79 1.94
N LYS A 22 -1.90 29.96 1.71
CA LYS A 22 -0.84 29.29 2.48
C LYS A 22 -0.92 29.65 3.97
N LEU A 23 -1.13 30.94 4.28
CA LEU A 23 -1.30 31.41 5.66
C LEU A 23 -2.57 30.88 6.33
N ALA A 24 -3.68 30.79 5.59
CA ALA A 24 -4.93 30.22 6.08
C ALA A 24 -4.86 28.70 6.30
N SER A 25 -3.97 27.99 5.61
CA SER A 25 -3.73 26.56 5.82
C SER A 25 -2.84 26.23 7.03
N TYR A 26 -2.23 27.24 7.65
CA TYR A 26 -1.37 27.03 8.80
C TYR A 26 -2.18 26.77 10.06
N ILE A 27 -1.90 25.63 10.69
CA ILE A 27 -2.39 25.30 12.01
C ILE A 27 -1.43 25.94 13.01
N TYR A 28 -1.73 27.17 13.45
CA TYR A 28 -0.92 27.88 14.45
C TYR A 28 -1.24 27.47 15.89
N GLN A 29 -2.41 26.87 16.11
CA GLN A 29 -2.88 26.49 17.43
C GLN A 29 -3.58 25.12 17.38
N ILE A 30 -3.34 24.29 18.40
CA ILE A 30 -3.99 22.99 18.56
C ILE A 30 -4.26 22.73 20.05
N LYS A 31 -5.22 21.85 20.37
CA LYS A 31 -5.38 21.32 21.73
C LYS A 31 -4.51 20.07 21.91
N ASP A 32 -3.78 20.01 23.02
CA ASP A 32 -3.02 18.83 23.39
C ASP A 32 -3.94 17.70 23.93
N THR A 33 -3.35 16.55 24.24
CA THR A 33 -4.06 15.38 24.77
C THR A 33 -4.66 15.60 26.16
N LYS A 34 -4.26 16.66 26.87
CA LYS A 34 -4.78 17.09 28.17
C LYS A 34 -5.84 18.19 28.04
N GLY A 35 -6.18 18.59 26.82
CA GLY A 35 -7.16 19.64 26.52
C GLY A 35 -6.60 21.07 26.57
N ASN A 36 -5.31 21.26 26.81
CA ASN A 36 -4.68 22.58 26.87
C ASN A 36 -4.44 23.12 25.46
N LEU A 37 -4.59 24.43 25.32
CA LEU A 37 -4.37 25.13 24.07
C LEU A 37 -2.87 25.42 23.88
N VAL A 38 -2.29 24.94 22.79
CA VAL A 38 -0.88 25.09 22.42
C VAL A 38 -0.76 25.93 21.17
N GLU A 39 0.07 26.96 21.21
CA GLU A 39 0.26 27.93 20.13
C GLU A 39 1.71 27.99 19.63
N GLY A 40 1.89 28.30 18.35
CA GLY A 40 3.20 28.46 17.73
C GLY A 40 3.62 27.22 16.94
N PHE A 41 4.20 27.45 15.76
CA PHE A 41 4.53 26.41 14.78
C PHE A 41 5.35 25.26 15.37
N ASP A 42 6.40 25.56 16.12
CA ASP A 42 7.28 24.52 16.70
C ASP A 42 6.54 23.68 17.74
N ARG A 43 5.77 24.33 18.61
CA ARG A 43 5.03 23.65 19.69
C ARG A 43 3.87 22.84 19.13
N VAL A 44 3.14 23.36 18.15
CA VAL A 44 2.08 22.62 17.45
C VAL A 44 2.67 21.42 16.71
N GLY A 45 3.79 21.59 16.00
CA GLY A 45 4.49 20.50 15.32
C GLY A 45 4.93 19.41 16.30
N GLN A 46 5.48 19.79 17.45
CA GLN A 46 5.87 18.85 18.50
C GLN A 46 4.66 18.11 19.10
N THR A 47 3.55 18.80 19.32
CA THR A 47 2.30 18.18 19.81
C THR A 47 1.75 17.17 18.79
N MET A 48 1.72 17.51 17.50
CA MET A 48 1.31 16.59 16.44
C MET A 48 2.24 15.37 16.35
N MET A 49 3.55 15.60 16.36
CA MET A 49 4.55 14.52 16.34
C MET A 49 4.34 13.56 17.52
N THR A 50 4.14 14.09 18.72
CA THR A 50 3.97 13.30 19.94
C THR A 50 2.68 12.48 19.89
N PHE A 51 1.58 13.11 19.45
CA PHE A 51 0.30 12.45 19.27
C PHE A 51 0.39 11.28 18.28
N TYR A 52 0.95 11.50 17.09
CA TYR A 52 1.02 10.44 16.08
C TYR A 52 2.04 9.35 16.42
N LYS A 53 3.14 9.67 17.13
CA LYS A 53 4.04 8.64 17.67
C LYS A 53 3.32 7.72 18.67
N ALA A 54 2.51 8.30 19.56
CA ALA A 54 1.73 7.50 20.50
C ALA A 54 0.63 6.69 19.79
N LEU A 55 -0.05 7.27 18.79
CA LEU A 55 -1.13 6.63 18.05
C LEU A 55 -0.64 5.45 17.19
N LEU A 56 0.46 5.64 16.45
CA LEU A 56 1.03 4.62 15.57
C LEU A 56 1.90 3.61 16.32
N GLY A 57 2.28 3.94 17.56
CA GLY A 57 3.16 3.14 18.39
C GLY A 57 4.64 3.28 18.01
N GLU A 58 5.50 2.74 18.87
CA GLU A 58 6.92 2.58 18.58
C GLU A 58 7.17 1.23 17.92
N LYS A 59 8.15 1.18 17.01
CA LYS A 59 8.61 -0.08 16.42
C LYS A 59 9.25 -0.91 17.54
N ASN A 60 8.48 -1.84 18.09
CA ASN A 60 9.00 -2.83 19.02
C ASN A 60 10.02 -3.69 18.27
N THR A 61 11.31 -3.42 18.50
CA THR A 61 12.42 -4.08 17.78
C THR A 61 12.71 -5.45 18.39
N ILE A 62 12.09 -5.77 19.53
CA ILE A 62 12.10 -7.09 20.11
C ILE A 62 11.14 -7.95 19.28
N ARG A 63 11.69 -8.68 18.28
CA ARG A 63 11.02 -9.88 17.77
C ARG A 63 10.86 -10.79 18.98
N GLN A 64 9.65 -10.89 19.53
CA GLN A 64 9.37 -11.92 20.50
C GLN A 64 9.72 -13.26 19.84
N ILE A 65 10.57 -14.04 20.49
CA ILE A 65 10.89 -15.39 20.05
C ILE A 65 9.59 -16.16 20.22
N ILE A 66 8.86 -16.33 19.11
CA ILE A 66 7.65 -17.16 19.11
C ILE A 66 8.13 -18.57 19.39
N THR A 67 7.63 -19.17 20.48
CA THR A 67 7.94 -20.56 20.79
C THR A 67 7.36 -21.44 19.69
N GLN A 68 8.14 -22.42 19.24
CA GLN A 68 7.72 -23.35 18.18
C GLN A 68 6.41 -24.07 18.53
N GLU A 69 6.15 -24.23 19.82
CA GLU A 69 4.92 -24.82 20.38
C GLU A 69 3.66 -24.00 20.04
N VAL A 70 3.76 -22.67 20.04
CA VAL A 70 2.67 -21.78 19.62
C VAL A 70 2.47 -21.83 18.10
N VAL A 71 3.56 -21.93 17.33
CA VAL A 71 3.49 -22.07 15.87
C VAL A 71 2.81 -23.38 15.48
N ASN A 72 3.13 -24.47 16.17
CA ASN A 72 2.60 -25.80 15.89
C ASN A 72 1.11 -25.96 16.26
N GLN A 73 0.53 -25.04 17.03
CA GLN A 73 -0.90 -24.99 17.34
C GLN A 73 -1.72 -24.25 16.26
N GLY A 74 -1.04 -23.55 15.34
CA GLY A 74 -1.69 -22.86 14.23
C GLY A 74 -2.18 -23.83 13.14
N PRO A 75 -3.17 -23.42 12.33
CA PRO A 75 -3.60 -24.20 11.19
C PRO A 75 -2.44 -24.38 10.20
N THR A 76 -2.10 -25.63 9.91
CA THR A 76 -1.09 -25.99 8.90
C THR A 76 -1.77 -26.39 7.60
N LEU A 77 -1.15 -26.05 6.47
CA LEU A 77 -1.63 -26.48 5.15
C LEU A 77 -1.59 -28.01 5.02
N SER A 78 -2.64 -28.59 4.46
CA SER A 78 -2.64 -30.01 4.08
C SER A 78 -1.60 -30.29 2.99
N LYS A 79 -1.19 -31.55 2.80
CA LYS A 79 -0.25 -31.91 1.73
C LYS A 79 -0.79 -31.54 0.36
N GLU A 80 -2.08 -31.69 0.15
CA GLU A 80 -2.78 -31.34 -1.09
C GLU A 80 -2.74 -29.83 -1.33
N GLN A 81 -2.94 -29.02 -0.29
CA GLN A 81 -2.81 -27.57 -0.38
C GLN A 81 -1.38 -27.14 -0.68
N GLN A 82 -0.38 -27.78 -0.07
CA GLN A 82 1.03 -27.49 -0.34
C GLN A 82 1.41 -27.80 -1.79
N VAL A 83 0.96 -28.94 -2.32
CA VAL A 83 1.16 -29.33 -3.72
C VAL A 83 0.43 -28.36 -4.66
N HIS A 84 -0.82 -28.03 -4.38
CA HIS A 84 -1.60 -27.07 -5.17
C HIS A 84 -0.95 -25.68 -5.20
N MET A 85 -0.39 -25.21 -4.08
CA MET A 85 0.40 -23.99 -4.05
C MET A 85 1.65 -24.06 -4.92
N GLY A 86 2.23 -25.24 -5.15
CA GLY A 86 3.38 -25.44 -6.05
C GLY A 86 3.07 -25.30 -7.54
N ASN A 87 1.80 -25.36 -7.94
CA ASN A 87 1.37 -25.30 -9.34
C ASN A 87 1.47 -23.89 -9.92
N GLU A 88 1.46 -23.77 -11.25
CA GLU A 88 1.35 -22.47 -11.92
C GLU A 88 -0.02 -21.84 -11.66
N PHE A 89 -0.06 -20.50 -11.59
CA PHE A 89 -1.33 -19.80 -11.52
C PHE A 89 -1.98 -19.78 -12.91
N THR A 90 -3.26 -20.06 -12.94
CA THR A 90 -4.08 -19.94 -14.15
C THR A 90 -4.56 -18.50 -14.34
N ASP A 91 -4.81 -18.11 -15.59
CA ASP A 91 -5.41 -16.82 -15.93
C ASP A 91 -6.75 -16.58 -15.20
N LEU A 92 -7.49 -17.66 -14.96
CA LEU A 92 -8.74 -17.62 -14.20
C LEU A 92 -8.49 -17.24 -12.74
N GLU A 93 -7.54 -17.88 -12.07
CA GLU A 93 -7.17 -17.56 -10.68
C GLU A 93 -6.66 -16.11 -10.55
N ILE A 94 -5.87 -15.64 -11.52
CA ILE A 94 -5.38 -14.25 -11.54
C ILE A 94 -6.56 -13.28 -11.66
N LYS A 95 -7.51 -13.57 -12.55
CA LYS A 95 -8.72 -12.77 -12.71
C LYS A 95 -9.57 -12.77 -11.45
N GLU A 96 -9.84 -13.95 -10.89
CA GLU A 96 -10.66 -14.10 -9.69
C GLU A 96 -10.03 -13.38 -8.50
N ALA A 97 -8.71 -13.48 -8.32
CA ALA A 97 -7.98 -12.75 -7.30
C ALA A 97 -8.21 -11.24 -7.45
N ILE A 98 -8.03 -10.67 -8.64
CA ILE A 98 -8.23 -9.23 -8.88
C ILE A 98 -9.69 -8.81 -8.67
N PHE A 99 -10.65 -9.64 -9.08
CA PHE A 99 -12.07 -9.35 -8.96
C PHE A 99 -12.61 -9.51 -7.52
N SER A 100 -11.98 -10.36 -6.71
CA SER A 100 -12.33 -10.56 -5.29
C SER A 100 -12.11 -9.30 -4.45
N ILE A 101 -11.25 -8.39 -4.90
CA ILE A 101 -10.85 -7.24 -4.12
C ILE A 101 -11.91 -6.12 -4.19
N PRO A 102 -12.45 -5.61 -3.06
CA PRO A 102 -13.46 -4.55 -3.10
C PRO A 102 -12.97 -3.25 -3.77
N ASN A 103 -13.87 -2.57 -4.48
CA ASN A 103 -13.58 -1.32 -5.20
C ASN A 103 -13.41 -0.10 -4.26
N THR A 104 -13.75 -0.24 -2.98
CA THR A 104 -13.81 0.83 -1.98
C THR A 104 -12.45 1.16 -1.35
N LYS A 105 -11.37 0.52 -1.79
CA LYS A 105 -10.02 0.84 -1.32
C LYS A 105 -9.43 2.03 -2.07
N SER A 106 -8.61 2.81 -1.35
CA SER A 106 -7.84 3.92 -1.91
C SER A 106 -6.94 3.43 -3.06
N PRO A 107 -6.69 4.27 -4.07
CA PRO A 107 -5.74 3.95 -5.14
C PRO A 107 -4.34 3.71 -4.58
N GLY A 108 -3.57 2.88 -5.27
CA GLY A 108 -2.17 2.62 -4.93
C GLY A 108 -1.29 3.86 -5.12
N PRO A 109 0.02 3.77 -4.81
CA PRO A 109 0.97 4.85 -5.07
C PRO A 109 1.08 5.22 -6.56
N ASP A 110 0.63 4.33 -7.45
CA ASP A 110 0.50 4.53 -8.90
C ASP A 110 -0.71 5.42 -9.28
N GLY A 111 -1.62 5.69 -8.36
CA GLY A 111 -2.82 6.49 -8.58
C GLY A 111 -3.98 5.73 -9.25
N PHE A 112 -3.81 4.43 -9.55
CA PHE A 112 -4.88 3.63 -10.15
C PHE A 112 -5.74 2.98 -9.07
N SER A 113 -7.06 3.11 -9.22
CA SER A 113 -8.01 2.42 -8.33
C SER A 113 -8.16 0.97 -8.74
N ARG A 114 -8.57 0.10 -7.83
CA ARG A 114 -8.87 -1.30 -8.14
C ARG A 114 -10.04 -1.44 -9.12
N GLY A 115 -10.95 -0.47 -9.10
CA GLY A 115 -12.01 -0.34 -10.10
C GLY A 115 -11.48 -0.17 -11.52
N PHE A 116 -10.37 0.55 -11.70
CA PHE A 116 -9.72 0.71 -13.01
C PHE A 116 -9.31 -0.64 -13.61
N PHE A 117 -8.66 -1.51 -12.82
CA PHE A 117 -8.20 -2.81 -13.32
C PHE A 117 -9.36 -3.73 -13.71
N LYS A 118 -10.47 -3.67 -12.98
CA LYS A 118 -11.68 -4.45 -13.31
C LYS A 118 -12.37 -3.93 -14.57
N THR A 119 -12.50 -2.61 -14.72
CA THR A 119 -13.18 -2.01 -15.89
C THR A 119 -12.36 -2.14 -17.16
N THR A 120 -11.03 -2.10 -17.07
CA THR A 120 -10.13 -2.23 -18.21
C THR A 120 -9.61 -3.65 -18.45
N TRP A 121 -10.09 -4.64 -17.69
CA TRP A 121 -9.63 -6.04 -17.72
C TRP A 121 -9.53 -6.62 -19.14
N GLN A 122 -10.48 -6.31 -20.02
CA GLN A 122 -10.47 -6.81 -21.40
C GLN A 122 -9.22 -6.38 -22.20
N LYS A 123 -8.63 -5.24 -21.86
CA LYS A 123 -7.43 -4.71 -22.52
C LYS A 123 -6.15 -5.11 -21.79
N ILE A 124 -6.16 -5.01 -20.45
CA ILE A 124 -4.93 -5.19 -19.65
C ILE A 124 -4.77 -6.59 -19.07
N GLY A 125 -5.85 -7.36 -18.93
CA GLY A 125 -5.84 -8.71 -18.36
C GLY A 125 -4.86 -9.65 -19.08
N PRO A 126 -4.87 -9.72 -20.43
CA PRO A 126 -3.91 -10.53 -21.17
C PRO A 126 -2.45 -10.10 -20.95
N LEU A 127 -2.18 -8.80 -20.77
CA LEU A 127 -0.84 -8.29 -20.46
C LEU A 127 -0.40 -8.70 -19.05
N ILE A 128 -1.32 -8.68 -18.08
CA ILE A 128 -1.06 -9.10 -16.70
C ILE A 128 -0.76 -10.60 -16.64
N CYS A 129 -1.59 -11.42 -17.29
CA CYS A 129 -1.39 -12.87 -17.34
C CYS A 129 -0.08 -13.25 -18.04
N SER A 130 0.22 -12.63 -19.20
CA SER A 130 1.46 -12.91 -19.92
C SER A 130 2.73 -12.47 -19.17
N ALA A 131 2.69 -11.33 -18.47
CA ALA A 131 3.82 -10.88 -17.64
C ALA A 131 4.11 -11.86 -16.49
N LYS A 132 3.06 -12.38 -15.83
CA LYS A 132 3.23 -13.33 -14.74
C LYS A 132 3.94 -14.61 -15.18
N SER A 133 3.58 -15.16 -16.33
CA SER A 133 4.22 -16.36 -16.87
C SER A 133 5.71 -16.14 -17.17
N GLN A 134 6.10 -14.95 -17.63
CA GLN A 134 7.51 -14.63 -17.90
C GLN A 134 8.34 -14.54 -16.63
N ASP A 135 7.81 -13.93 -15.56
CA ASP A 135 8.54 -13.75 -14.30
C ASP A 135 8.67 -15.08 -13.52
N LEU A 136 7.63 -15.91 -13.55
CA LEU A 136 7.68 -17.26 -12.96
C LEU A 136 8.65 -18.18 -13.73
N GLN A 137 8.70 -18.08 -15.06
CA GLN A 137 9.63 -18.86 -15.87
C GLN A 137 11.09 -18.48 -15.59
N LYS A 138 11.39 -17.18 -15.50
CA LYS A 138 12.74 -16.71 -15.13
C LYS A 138 13.14 -17.14 -13.72
N ALA A 139 12.23 -17.11 -12.75
CA ALA A 139 12.48 -17.61 -11.40
C ALA A 139 12.77 -19.12 -11.35
N ALA A 140 12.15 -19.89 -12.26
CA ALA A 140 12.44 -21.31 -12.44
C ALA A 140 13.81 -21.56 -13.10
N ASP A 141 14.19 -20.74 -14.10
CA ASP A 141 15.45 -20.88 -14.83
C ASP A 141 16.69 -20.44 -14.01
N HIS A 142 16.50 -19.58 -13.01
CA HIS A 142 17.56 -19.16 -12.07
C HIS A 142 17.66 -20.05 -10.83
N SER A 143 16.73 -21.00 -10.64
CA SER A 143 16.81 -22.01 -9.59
C SER A 143 17.46 -23.27 -10.15
N THR A 144 18.70 -23.55 -9.72
CA THR A 144 19.32 -24.87 -9.87
C THR A 144 18.35 -26.00 -9.47
N PRO A 145 18.43 -27.20 -10.06
CA PRO A 145 17.36 -28.23 -10.02
C PRO A 145 17.02 -28.83 -8.64
N ASN A 146 17.48 -28.25 -7.54
CA ASN A 146 17.31 -28.80 -6.20
C ASN A 146 16.67 -27.83 -5.18
N SER A 147 16.00 -26.78 -5.64
CA SER A 147 15.30 -25.85 -4.74
C SER A 147 13.95 -26.43 -4.30
N LEU A 148 13.88 -26.82 -3.03
CA LEU A 148 12.72 -27.39 -2.34
C LEU A 148 11.44 -26.52 -2.46
N PRO A 149 10.24 -27.13 -2.40
CA PRO A 149 8.93 -26.44 -2.53
C PRO A 149 8.73 -25.23 -1.60
N HIS A 150 9.47 -25.17 -0.49
CA HIS A 150 9.45 -24.06 0.45
C HIS A 150 9.85 -22.70 -0.13
N GLN A 151 10.69 -22.65 -1.17
CA GLN A 151 11.14 -21.39 -1.75
C GLN A 151 10.07 -20.76 -2.65
N ARG A 152 9.37 -21.59 -3.45
CA ARG A 152 8.20 -21.17 -4.25
C ARG A 152 7.01 -20.75 -3.38
N LEU A 153 6.83 -21.39 -2.23
CA LEU A 153 5.78 -21.01 -1.26
C LEU A 153 5.97 -19.57 -0.76
N ASN A 154 7.21 -19.16 -0.47
CA ASN A 154 7.51 -17.81 0.01
C ASN A 154 7.26 -16.74 -1.05
N GLU A 155 7.60 -17.00 -2.31
CA GLU A 155 7.35 -16.06 -3.42
C GLU A 155 5.86 -15.87 -3.69
N LYS A 156 5.07 -16.95 -3.61
CA LYS A 156 3.61 -16.86 -3.74
C LYS A 156 2.98 -16.09 -2.58
N GLN A 157 3.42 -16.32 -1.34
CA GLN A 157 2.90 -15.58 -0.19
C GLN A 157 3.22 -14.09 -0.29
N ASN A 158 4.43 -13.70 -0.72
CA ASN A 158 4.79 -12.30 -0.91
C ASN A 158 3.93 -11.64 -2.00
N PHE A 159 3.64 -12.33 -3.11
CA PHE A 159 2.77 -11.81 -4.15
C PHE A 159 1.33 -11.57 -3.66
N VAL A 160 0.75 -12.50 -2.89
CA VAL A 160 -0.59 -12.32 -2.31
C VAL A 160 -0.64 -11.16 -1.31
N LEU A 161 0.44 -10.97 -0.53
CA LEU A 161 0.57 -9.87 0.42
C LEU A 161 0.71 -8.51 -0.27
N GLU A 162 1.43 -8.42 -1.39
CA GLU A 162 1.51 -7.18 -2.18
C GLU A 162 0.16 -6.77 -2.79
N GLN A 163 -0.70 -7.73 -3.15
CA GLN A 163 -2.03 -7.44 -3.71
C GLN A 163 -3.06 -7.01 -2.63
N THR A 164 -2.77 -7.23 -1.35
CA THR A 164 -3.70 -6.93 -0.25
C THR A 164 -3.52 -5.55 0.39
N HIS A 165 -2.40 -4.87 0.13
CA HIS A 165 -2.17 -3.49 0.60
C HIS A 165 -2.75 -2.40 -0.31
#